data_AF-A0A4Q5SVL1-F1
#
_entry.id   AF-A0A4Q5SVL1-F1
#
_cell.length_a   1.000
_cell.length_b   1.000
_cell.length_c   1.000
_cell.angle_alpha   90.00
_cell.angle_beta   90.00
_cell.angle_gamma   90.00
#
_symmetry.space_group_name_H-M   'P 1'
#
loop_
_entity.id
_entity.type
_entity.pdbx_description
1 polymer ?
#
loop_
_entity_poly.entity_id
_entity_poly.type
_entity_poly.pdbx_seq_one_letter_code
_entity_poly.pdbx_strand_id
1 'polypeptide(L)'
;MREVDEEAENRAGPNMSKDAGHFTSRKLLQRVAAALFWPYLLVLTLLFVVKQPAHFWMRLCAVSWDTVGANVQFVPGRTILYYLTLQENYRTGFAQLGGNLLGFAPFGFLLPLFFRPARHAGHLAMLAFSCSLGFELLQYITNFGSFDVDDVILNTSGAVCGFFLLRWILKTGV
;
A
#
# COMPACT_ATOMS: atom_id res chain seq x y z
N MET A 1 58.34 10.62 4.43
CA MET A 1 57.35 10.57 3.34
C MET A 1 56.78 9.17 3.17
N ARG A 2 57.58 8.11 3.05
CA ARG A 2 57.08 6.72 2.92
C ARG A 2 56.22 6.21 4.09
N GLU A 3 56.52 6.59 5.33
CA GLU A 3 55.72 6.15 6.51
C GLU A 3 54.32 6.77 6.59
N VAL A 4 54.12 7.97 6.01
CA VAL A 4 52.80 8.65 6.00
C VAL A 4 51.89 8.01 4.95
N ASP A 5 52.45 7.54 3.84
CA ASP A 5 51.71 6.84 2.78
C ASP A 5 51.30 5.42 3.23
N GLU A 6 52.14 4.73 4.01
CA GLU A 6 51.87 3.40 4.55
C GLU A 6 50.75 3.41 5.62
N GLU A 7 50.71 4.44 6.49
CA GLU A 7 49.61 4.63 7.45
C GLU A 7 48.27 4.99 6.78
N ALA A 8 48.30 5.72 5.66
CA ALA A 8 47.10 6.05 4.88
C ALA A 8 46.53 4.81 4.17
N GLU A 9 47.39 3.94 3.65
CA GLU A 9 47.01 2.70 2.98
C GLU A 9 46.48 1.65 3.99
N ASN A 10 47.05 1.57 5.20
CA ASN A 10 46.55 0.69 6.27
C ASN A 10 45.20 1.14 6.85
N ARG A 11 44.90 2.46 6.84
CA ARG A 11 43.57 2.98 7.22
C ARG A 11 42.52 2.81 6.12
N ALA A 12 42.93 2.69 4.86
CA ALA A 12 42.08 2.34 3.72
C ALA A 12 41.77 0.83 3.65
N GLY A 13 42.02 0.10 4.75
CA GLY A 13 41.80 -1.33 4.87
C GLY A 13 40.36 -1.81 4.62
N PRO A 14 40.13 -3.14 4.65
CA PRO A 14 38.94 -3.86 4.18
C PRO A 14 37.56 -3.39 4.72
N ASN A 15 37.52 -2.51 5.72
CA ASN A 15 36.28 -1.86 6.17
C ASN A 15 35.72 -0.85 5.16
N MET A 16 36.58 -0.11 4.45
CA MET A 16 36.13 0.91 3.47
C MET A 16 35.35 0.29 2.30
N SER A 17 35.75 -0.90 1.81
CA SER A 17 35.03 -1.57 0.72
C SER A 17 33.73 -2.22 1.19
N LYS A 18 33.68 -2.76 2.42
CA LYS A 18 32.45 -3.33 3.02
C LYS A 18 31.38 -2.27 3.30
N ASP A 19 31.79 -1.12 3.82
CA ASP A 19 30.88 0.00 4.09
C ASP A 19 30.34 0.62 2.80
N ALA A 20 31.18 0.74 1.76
CA ALA A 20 30.75 1.18 0.43
C ALA A 20 29.76 0.19 -0.23
N GLY A 21 29.98 -1.12 -0.07
CA GLY A 21 29.09 -2.17 -0.55
C GLY A 21 27.71 -2.10 0.11
N HIS A 22 27.67 -2.06 1.44
CA HIS A 22 26.42 -2.01 2.20
C HIS A 22 25.62 -0.70 1.95
N PHE A 23 26.30 0.43 1.78
CA PHE A 23 25.68 1.70 1.41
C PHE A 23 25.04 1.67 0.02
N THR A 24 25.73 1.05 -0.94
CA THR A 24 25.25 0.91 -2.33
C THR A 24 24.02 -0.02 -2.38
N SER A 25 24.05 -1.14 -1.65
CA SER A 25 22.91 -2.08 -1.56
C SER A 25 21.65 -1.44 -0.98
N ARG A 26 21.77 -0.60 0.06
CA ARG A 26 20.62 0.11 0.66
C ARG A 26 19.98 1.10 -0.32
N LYS A 27 20.80 1.84 -1.08
CA LYS A 27 20.31 2.76 -2.11
C LYS A 27 19.66 2.01 -3.28
N LEU A 28 20.22 0.87 -3.67
CA LEU A 28 19.63 0.01 -4.70
C LEU A 28 18.26 -0.51 -4.26
N LEU A 29 18.15 -1.02 -3.03
CA LEU A 29 16.88 -1.47 -2.46
C LEU A 29 15.81 -0.36 -2.48
N GLN A 30 16.18 0.86 -2.08
CA GLN A 30 15.28 2.02 -2.10
C GLN A 30 14.80 2.35 -3.52
N ARG A 31 15.71 2.33 -4.50
CA ARG A 31 15.38 2.60 -5.91
C ARG A 31 14.46 1.53 -6.48
N VAL A 32 14.76 0.26 -6.22
CA VAL A 32 13.92 -0.86 -6.67
C VAL A 32 12.55 -0.80 -6.00
N ALA A 33 12.47 -0.58 -4.69
CA ALA A 33 11.19 -0.43 -3.99
C ALA A 33 10.36 0.73 -4.55
N ALA A 34 10.97 1.88 -4.81
CA ALA A 34 10.29 3.02 -5.44
C ALA A 34 9.84 2.70 -6.87
N ALA A 35 10.68 2.03 -7.66
CA ALA A 35 10.36 1.64 -9.03
C ALA A 35 9.22 0.61 -9.10
N LEU A 36 9.10 -0.28 -8.11
CA LEU A 36 7.99 -1.23 -7.99
C LEU A 36 6.72 -0.56 -7.45
N PHE A 37 6.86 0.43 -6.57
CA PHE A 37 5.73 1.06 -5.89
C PHE A 37 4.79 1.80 -6.85
N TRP A 38 5.32 2.55 -7.82
CA TRP A 38 4.47 3.35 -8.71
C TRP A 38 3.61 2.52 -9.67
N PRO A 39 4.15 1.52 -10.39
CA PRO A 39 3.34 0.59 -11.17
C PRO A 39 2.34 -0.19 -10.31
N TYR A 40 2.76 -0.62 -9.11
CA TYR A 40 1.85 -1.25 -8.15
C TYR A 40 0.69 -0.33 -7.78
N LEU A 41 0.97 0.94 -7.43
CA LEU A 41 -0.07 1.90 -7.05
C LEU A 41 -1.03 2.19 -8.21
N LEU A 42 -0.52 2.23 -9.45
CA LEU A 42 -1.35 2.34 -10.64
C LEU A 42 -2.28 1.13 -10.79
N VAL A 43 -1.75 -0.09 -10.68
CA VAL A 43 -2.56 -1.31 -10.75
C VAL A 43 -3.57 -1.35 -9.61
N LEU A 44 -3.18 -0.99 -8.39
CA LEU A 44 -4.07 -0.89 -7.24
C LEU A 44 -5.21 0.08 -7.51
N THR A 45 -4.90 1.28 -8.03
CA THR A 45 -5.90 2.28 -8.39
C THR A 45 -6.86 1.73 -9.45
N LEU A 46 -6.36 1.05 -10.48
CA LEU A 46 -7.19 0.44 -11.52
C LEU A 46 -8.09 -0.66 -10.94
N LEU A 47 -7.58 -1.52 -10.07
CA LEU A 47 -8.35 -2.59 -9.45
C LEU A 47 -9.46 -2.04 -8.55
N PHE A 48 -9.15 -1.07 -7.69
CA PHE A 48 -10.09 -0.50 -6.73
C PHE A 48 -11.10 0.42 -7.39
N VAL A 49 -10.64 1.37 -8.20
CA VAL A 49 -11.54 2.36 -8.82
C VAL A 49 -12.41 1.69 -9.88
N VAL A 50 -11.81 0.86 -10.73
CA VAL A 50 -12.54 0.38 -11.90
C VAL A 50 -13.44 -0.80 -11.56
N LYS A 51 -13.04 -1.72 -10.65
CA LYS A 51 -13.66 -3.02 -10.29
C LYS A 51 -14.01 -3.95 -11.48
N GLN A 52 -14.26 -3.41 -12.68
CA GLN A 52 -14.69 -4.02 -13.93
C GLN A 52 -14.18 -3.20 -15.14
N PRO A 53 -12.92 -3.41 -15.58
CA PRO A 53 -12.32 -2.62 -16.65
C PRO A 53 -13.07 -2.66 -17.98
N ALA A 54 -13.79 -3.75 -18.25
CA ALA A 54 -14.62 -3.89 -19.45
C ALA A 54 -15.72 -2.81 -19.58
N HIS A 55 -16.21 -2.28 -18.46
CA HIS A 55 -17.31 -1.31 -18.44
C HIS A 55 -16.84 0.12 -18.11
N PHE A 56 -15.53 0.36 -18.03
CA PHE A 56 -14.96 1.64 -17.60
C PHE A 56 -15.51 2.82 -18.42
N TRP A 57 -15.43 2.74 -19.75
CA TRP A 57 -15.90 3.82 -20.63
C TRP A 57 -17.40 4.06 -20.53
N MET A 58 -18.19 2.99 -20.47
CA MET A 58 -19.64 3.09 -20.33
C MET A 58 -20.02 3.75 -19.01
N ARG A 59 -19.39 3.36 -17.90
CA ARG A 59 -19.64 3.96 -16.58
C ARG A 59 -19.20 5.42 -16.52
N LEU A 60 -18.08 5.76 -17.14
CA LEU A 60 -17.58 7.14 -17.18
C LEU A 60 -18.55 8.06 -17.95
N CYS A 61 -19.08 7.59 -19.09
CA CYS A 61 -20.10 8.32 -19.85
C CYS A 61 -21.46 8.36 -19.14
N ALA A 62 -21.74 7.43 -18.22
CA ALA A 62 -22.96 7.35 -17.44
C ALA A 62 -22.87 8.10 -16.09
N VAL A 63 -21.78 8.83 -15.84
CA VAL A 63 -21.67 9.69 -14.65
C VAL A 63 -22.75 10.76 -14.72
N SER A 64 -23.68 10.72 -13.76
CA SER A 64 -24.72 11.73 -13.60
C SER A 64 -24.73 12.25 -12.17
N TRP A 65 -24.73 13.58 -12.01
CA TRP A 65 -24.79 14.22 -10.70
C TRP A 65 -26.09 13.92 -9.95
N ASP A 66 -27.15 13.55 -10.68
CA ASP A 66 -28.47 13.21 -10.12
C ASP A 66 -28.48 11.86 -9.37
N THR A 67 -27.45 11.03 -9.54
CA THR A 67 -27.31 9.74 -8.84
C THR A 67 -26.31 9.80 -7.67
N VAL A 68 -25.66 10.94 -7.47
CA VAL A 68 -24.71 11.17 -6.38
C VAL A 68 -25.49 11.32 -5.07
N GLY A 69 -25.46 10.28 -4.23
CA GLY A 69 -26.14 10.25 -2.93
C GLY A 69 -26.75 8.90 -2.57
N ALA A 70 -26.98 8.02 -3.55
CA ALA A 70 -27.73 6.77 -3.33
C ALA A 70 -26.91 5.64 -2.68
N ASN A 71 -25.58 5.75 -2.61
CA ASN A 71 -24.70 4.62 -2.35
C ASN A 71 -23.60 4.95 -1.33
N VAL A 72 -23.98 5.40 -0.14
CA VAL A 72 -23.02 5.72 0.93
C VAL A 72 -23.31 4.90 2.17
N GLN A 73 -22.30 4.18 2.66
CA GLN A 73 -22.39 3.32 3.83
C GLN A 73 -21.38 3.78 4.88
N PHE A 74 -21.88 4.53 5.87
CA PHE A 74 -21.05 5.11 6.93
C PHE A 74 -21.03 4.29 8.23
N VAL A 75 -21.86 3.24 8.36
CA VAL A 75 -21.91 2.44 9.60
C VAL A 75 -20.77 1.42 9.57
N PRO A 76 -19.74 1.57 10.43
CA PRO A 76 -18.62 0.64 10.46
C PRO A 76 -19.07 -0.74 10.93
N GLY A 77 -18.45 -1.76 10.36
CA GLY A 77 -18.71 -3.17 10.62
C GLY A 77 -19.93 -3.74 9.90
N ARG A 78 -20.78 -2.92 9.27
CA ARG A 78 -22.02 -3.42 8.62
C ARG A 78 -21.71 -4.34 7.46
N THR A 79 -20.79 -3.93 6.59
CA THR A 79 -20.42 -4.69 5.39
C THR A 79 -19.57 -5.89 5.77
N ILE A 80 -18.67 -5.75 6.75
CA ILE A 80 -17.91 -6.86 7.33
C ILE A 80 -18.86 -7.93 7.90
N LEU A 81 -19.80 -7.52 8.75
CA LEU A 81 -20.80 -8.43 9.34
C LEU A 81 -21.64 -9.09 8.27
N TYR A 82 -22.11 -8.34 7.27
CA TYR A 82 -22.86 -8.89 6.14
C TYR A 82 -22.09 -10.00 5.43
N TYR A 83 -20.82 -9.76 5.08
CA TYR A 83 -19.98 -10.77 4.41
C TYR A 83 -19.66 -11.98 5.28
N LEU A 84 -19.61 -11.83 6.61
CA LEU A 84 -19.32 -12.92 7.53
C LEU A 84 -20.54 -13.75 7.93
N THR A 85 -21.74 -13.16 7.95
CA THR A 85 -22.92 -13.77 8.59
C THR A 85 -24.10 -14.00 7.65
N LEU A 86 -24.29 -13.15 6.64
CA LEU A 86 -25.50 -13.12 5.81
C LEU A 86 -25.24 -13.49 4.35
N GLN A 87 -23.98 -13.57 3.93
CA GLN A 87 -23.62 -13.95 2.58
C GLN A 87 -23.68 -15.47 2.40
N GLU A 88 -24.63 -15.90 1.57
CA GLU A 88 -24.84 -17.29 1.14
C GLU A 88 -23.55 -17.92 0.55
N ASN A 89 -22.71 -17.10 -0.10
CA ASN A 89 -21.42 -17.53 -0.64
C ASN A 89 -20.24 -16.94 0.15
N TYR A 90 -19.86 -17.64 1.22
CA TYR A 90 -18.74 -17.28 2.08
C TYR A 90 -17.43 -17.05 1.31
N ARG A 91 -17.19 -17.76 0.19
CA ARG A 91 -15.96 -17.57 -0.62
C ARG A 91 -15.91 -16.18 -1.24
N THR A 92 -17.05 -15.69 -1.73
CA THR A 92 -17.16 -14.36 -2.32
C THR A 92 -17.00 -13.27 -1.26
N GLY A 93 -17.57 -13.48 -0.06
CA GLY A 93 -17.38 -12.56 1.07
C GLY A 93 -15.93 -12.48 1.53
N PHE A 94 -15.29 -13.63 1.76
CA PHE A 94 -13.86 -13.68 2.10
C PHE A 94 -12.96 -13.09 1.01
N ALA A 95 -13.27 -13.31 -0.26
CA ALA A 95 -12.50 -12.74 -1.36
C ALA A 95 -12.61 -11.20 -1.40
N GLN A 96 -13.77 -10.62 -1.05
CA GLN A 96 -13.93 -9.17 -0.98
C GLN A 96 -13.20 -8.57 0.23
N LEU A 97 -13.41 -9.13 1.42
CA LEU A 97 -12.72 -8.66 2.64
C LEU A 97 -11.20 -8.83 2.54
N GLY A 98 -10.77 -10.01 2.07
CA GLY A 98 -9.37 -10.34 1.85
C GLY A 98 -8.74 -9.54 0.72
N GLY A 99 -9.49 -9.22 -0.34
CA GLY A 99 -9.02 -8.40 -1.45
C GLY A 99 -8.63 -6.99 -1.00
N ASN A 100 -9.44 -6.37 -0.15
CA ASN A 100 -9.13 -5.04 0.41
C ASN A 100 -7.92 -5.08 1.35
N LEU A 101 -7.92 -6.03 2.29
CA LEU A 101 -6.80 -6.22 3.23
C LEU A 101 -5.47 -6.54 2.51
N LEU A 102 -5.46 -7.53 1.61
CA LEU A 102 -4.27 -7.97 0.90
C LEU A 102 -3.85 -6.96 -0.18
N GLY A 103 -4.80 -6.24 -0.76
CA GLY A 103 -4.54 -5.20 -1.76
C GLY A 103 -3.63 -4.10 -1.22
N PHE A 104 -3.84 -3.67 0.02
CA PHE A 104 -3.02 -2.63 0.65
C PHE A 104 -1.79 -3.14 1.41
N ALA A 105 -1.62 -4.45 1.59
CA ALA A 105 -0.44 -4.99 2.27
C ALA A 105 0.90 -4.60 1.57
N PRO A 106 1.03 -4.64 0.23
CA PRO A 106 2.25 -4.17 -0.45
C PRO A 106 2.49 -2.66 -0.27
N PHE A 107 1.44 -1.84 -0.11
CA PHE A 107 1.60 -0.41 0.22
C PHE A 107 2.36 -0.24 1.53
N GLY A 108 1.95 -0.99 2.56
CA GLY A 108 2.60 -0.98 3.86
C GLY A 108 3.99 -1.61 3.89
N PHE A 109 4.26 -2.53 2.98
CA PHE A 109 5.55 -3.18 2.83
C PHE A 109 6.57 -2.32 2.06
N LEU A 110 6.17 -1.72 0.94
CA LEU A 110 7.08 -1.04 0.02
C LEU A 110 7.35 0.41 0.45
N LEU A 111 6.32 1.14 0.88
CA LEU A 111 6.42 2.58 1.16
C LEU A 111 7.49 2.95 2.22
N PRO A 112 7.63 2.23 3.35
CA PRO A 112 8.64 2.53 4.37
C PRO A 112 10.09 2.37 3.90
N LEU A 113 10.33 1.58 2.84
CA LEU A 113 11.67 1.30 2.33
C LEU A 113 12.32 2.57 1.78
N PHE A 114 11.57 3.39 1.05
CA PHE A 114 12.08 4.59 0.38
C PHE A 114 11.49 5.91 0.93
N PHE A 115 10.31 5.89 1.57
CA PHE A 115 9.69 7.09 2.15
C PHE A 115 9.87 7.16 3.67
N ARG A 116 10.63 8.15 4.15
CA ARG A 116 11.02 8.25 5.58
C ARG A 116 9.83 8.35 6.54
N PRO A 117 8.79 9.18 6.30
CA PRO A 117 7.65 9.28 7.22
C PRO A 117 6.92 7.95 7.41
N ALA A 118 6.80 7.14 6.36
CA ALA A 118 6.14 5.84 6.40
C ALA A 118 6.88 4.77 7.23
N ARG A 119 8.08 5.07 7.76
CA ARG A 119 8.78 4.19 8.72
C ARG A 119 8.11 4.15 10.09
N HIS A 120 7.22 5.10 10.39
CA HIS A 120 6.39 5.11 11.59
C HIS A 120 4.99 4.57 11.25
N ALA A 121 4.51 3.60 12.03
CA ALA A 121 3.24 2.94 11.79
C ALA A 121 2.06 3.93 11.73
N GLY A 122 2.00 4.94 12.61
CA GLY A 122 0.95 5.95 12.59
C GLY A 122 0.94 6.81 11.32
N HIS A 123 2.11 7.24 10.84
CA HIS A 123 2.23 7.99 9.58
C HIS A 123 1.84 7.13 8.38
N LEU A 124 2.28 5.87 8.36
CA LEU A 124 1.86 4.93 7.32
C LEU A 124 0.35 4.69 7.33
N ALA A 125 -0.24 4.49 8.51
CA ALA A 125 -1.67 4.29 8.65
C ALA A 125 -2.44 5.52 8.15
N MET A 126 -1.99 6.74 8.46
CA MET A 126 -2.60 7.97 7.92
C MET A 126 -2.47 8.05 6.39
N LEU A 127 -1.32 7.69 5.82
CA LEU A 127 -1.13 7.68 4.36
C LEU A 127 -2.03 6.65 3.68
N ALA A 128 -2.12 5.44 4.25
CA ALA A 128 -2.99 4.38 3.75
C ALA A 128 -4.47 4.76 3.86
N PHE A 129 -4.88 5.33 5.00
CA PHE A 129 -6.22 5.85 5.23
C PHE A 129 -6.57 6.92 4.20
N SER A 130 -5.73 7.94 4.02
CA SER A 130 -5.97 9.02 3.06
C SER A 130 -6.02 8.50 1.62
N CYS A 131 -5.15 7.56 1.26
CA CYS A 131 -5.16 6.95 -0.07
C CYS A 131 -6.44 6.13 -0.30
N SER A 132 -6.82 5.30 0.67
CA SER A 132 -8.04 4.49 0.58
C SER A 132 -9.30 5.36 0.56
N LEU A 133 -9.36 6.41 1.38
CA LEU A 133 -10.44 7.37 1.37
C LEU A 133 -10.54 8.05 0.00
N GLY A 134 -9.40 8.39 -0.61
CA GLY A 134 -9.36 8.88 -1.98
C GLY A 134 -9.96 7.91 -2.99
N PHE A 135 -9.71 6.60 -2.87
CA PHE A 135 -10.32 5.58 -3.74
C PHE A 135 -11.84 5.50 -3.56
N GLU A 136 -12.33 5.43 -2.33
CA GLU A 136 -13.77 5.40 -2.04
C GLU A 136 -14.48 6.67 -2.54
N LEU A 137 -13.86 7.84 -2.36
CA LEU A 137 -14.39 9.11 -2.87
C LEU A 137 -14.41 9.14 -4.40
N LEU A 138 -13.36 8.64 -5.05
CA LEU A 138 -13.32 8.54 -6.50
C LEU A 138 -14.42 7.61 -7.01
N GLN A 139 -14.58 6.42 -6.42
CA GLN A 139 -15.65 5.47 -6.78
C GLN A 139 -17.04 6.07 -6.61
N TYR A 140 -17.25 6.81 -5.52
CA TYR A 140 -18.50 7.51 -5.25
C TYR A 140 -18.79 8.61 -6.27
N ILE A 141 -17.84 9.51 -6.53
CA ILE A 141 -18.03 10.64 -7.47
C ILE A 141 -18.18 10.15 -8.91
N THR A 142 -17.43 9.11 -9.30
CA THR A 142 -17.50 8.49 -10.64
C THR A 142 -18.66 7.52 -10.78
N ASN A 143 -19.46 7.30 -9.73
CA ASN A 143 -20.55 6.32 -9.70
C ASN A 143 -20.09 4.89 -10.11
N PHE A 144 -18.81 4.58 -9.91
CA PHE A 144 -18.24 3.26 -10.16
C PHE A 144 -18.57 2.28 -9.04
N GLY A 145 -18.88 2.80 -7.85
CA GLY A 145 -19.29 2.00 -6.70
C GLY A 145 -19.93 2.85 -5.61
N SER A 146 -20.20 2.19 -4.49
CA SER A 146 -20.60 2.82 -3.24
C SER A 146 -19.38 3.27 -2.44
N PHE A 147 -19.53 4.32 -1.65
CA PHE A 147 -18.58 4.63 -0.59
C PHE A 147 -18.83 3.70 0.60
N ASP A 148 -17.82 2.91 0.99
CA ASP A 148 -17.89 2.02 2.15
C ASP A 148 -16.77 2.30 3.16
N VAL A 149 -17.14 2.66 4.39
CA VAL A 149 -16.18 2.90 5.47
C VAL A 149 -15.41 1.63 5.86
N ASP A 150 -16.01 0.45 5.67
CA ASP A 150 -15.35 -0.83 5.98
C ASP A 150 -14.19 -1.11 5.03
N ASP A 151 -14.29 -0.68 3.77
CA ASP A 151 -13.21 -0.81 2.79
C ASP A 151 -12.03 0.08 3.19
N VAL A 152 -12.27 1.30 3.69
CA VAL A 152 -11.22 2.18 4.24
C VAL A 152 -10.52 1.54 5.45
N ILE A 153 -11.29 0.93 6.34
CA ILE A 153 -10.76 0.26 7.54
C ILE A 153 -9.93 -0.96 7.13
N LEU A 154 -10.41 -1.79 6.21
CA LEU A 154 -9.71 -2.99 5.74
C LEU A 154 -8.42 -2.64 5.01
N ASN A 155 -8.45 -1.65 4.11
CA ASN A 155 -7.28 -1.18 3.38
C ASN A 155 -6.21 -0.62 4.33
N THR A 156 -6.63 0.21 5.29
CA THR A 156 -5.72 0.77 6.31
C THR A 156 -5.10 -0.35 7.15
N SER A 157 -5.92 -1.32 7.58
CA SER A 157 -5.46 -2.49 8.34
C SER A 157 -4.47 -3.33 7.53
N GLY A 158 -4.75 -3.53 6.24
CA GLY A 158 -3.89 -4.25 5.30
C GLY A 158 -2.50 -3.64 5.20
N ALA A 159 -2.42 -2.31 5.03
CA ALA A 159 -1.16 -1.59 5.02
C ALA A 159 -0.40 -1.74 6.36
N VAL A 160 -1.09 -1.64 7.49
CA VAL A 160 -0.46 -1.83 8.81
C VAL A 160 0.09 -3.26 8.96
N CYS A 161 -0.65 -4.28 8.53
CA CYS A 161 -0.17 -5.67 8.51
C CYS A 161 1.08 -5.83 7.63
N GLY A 162 1.08 -5.26 6.42
CA GLY A 162 2.24 -5.29 5.52
C GLY A 162 3.48 -4.62 6.11
N PHE A 163 3.30 -3.54 6.86
CA PHE A 163 4.40 -2.88 7.59
C PHE A 163 4.99 -3.73 8.70
N PHE A 164 4.15 -4.37 9.51
CA PHE A 164 4.64 -5.25 10.56
C PHE A 164 5.31 -6.49 9.99
N LEU A 165 4.84 -7.00 8.86
CA LEU A 165 5.53 -8.06 8.12
C LEU A 165 6.93 -7.62 7.68
N LEU A 166 7.05 -6.42 7.08
CA LEU A 166 8.37 -5.85 6.74
C LEU A 166 9.27 -5.75 7.98
N ARG A 167 8.75 -5.20 9.08
CA ARG A 167 9.50 -5.05 10.34
C ARG A 167 9.97 -6.39 10.90
N TRP A 168 9.12 -7.41 10.81
CA TRP A 168 9.47 -8.77 11.25
C TRP A 168 10.61 -9.33 10.41
N ILE A 169 10.52 -9.27 9.07
CA ILE A 169 11.56 -9.74 8.14
C ILE A 169 12.90 -9.01 8.38
N LEU A 170 12.86 -7.68 8.53
CA LEU A 170 14.07 -6.88 8.77
C LEU A 170 14.71 -7.16 10.14
N LYS A 171 13.92 -7.62 11.13
CA LYS A 171 14.42 -7.98 12.47
C LYS A 171 15.04 -9.38 12.48
N THR A 172 14.54 -10.31 11.68
CA THR A 172 15.04 -11.70 11.59
C THR A 172 16.22 -11.86 10.61
N GLY A 173 16.46 -10.89 9.74
CA GLY A 173 17.53 -10.90 8.72
C GLY A 173 18.86 -10.29 9.15
N VAL A 174 19.09 -10.09 10.46
CA VAL A 174 20.34 -9.62 11.10
C VAL A 174 20.68 -10.61 12.20
#